data_AF-A0A381NQL1-F1
#
_entry.id   AF-A0A381NQL1-F1
#
_cell.length_a   1.000
_cell.length_b   1.000
_cell.length_c   1.000
_cell.angle_alpha   90.00
_cell.angle_beta   90.00
_cell.angle_gamma   90.00
#
_symmetry.space_group_name_H-M   'P 1'
#
loop_
_entity.id
_entity.type
_entity.pdbx_description
1 polymer ?
#
loop_
_entity_poly.entity_id
_entity_poly.type
_entity_poly.pdbx_seq_one_letter_code
_entity_poly.pdbx_strand_id
1 'polypeptide(L)'
;MGLIIHEGQITWANEGLQLILDLGEWWNELTGLPLPLGGNVVKRSLGEETCLRVAEDIKHSIHHSLSNPESALEFAKQWGRGIDDDTNREFVSMYVNQRTLDYGEDGREAVRRFLREGQRIGVIDTSFDVDGIEFVGR
;
A
#
# COMPACT_ATOMS: atom_id res chain seq x y z
N MET A 1 -19.27 15.95 -2.40
CA MET A 1 -18.36 14.91 -2.91
C MET A 1 -17.14 14.90 -2.01
N GLY A 2 -16.66 13.73 -1.60
CA GLY A 2 -15.51 13.56 -0.72
C GLY A 2 -14.72 12.32 -1.10
N LEU A 3 -13.48 12.22 -0.61
CA LEU A 3 -12.63 11.05 -0.77
C LEU A 3 -12.75 10.19 0.50
N ILE A 4 -13.12 8.93 0.31
CA ILE A 4 -13.21 7.95 1.39
C ILE A 4 -11.93 7.09 1.37
N ILE A 5 -11.30 6.93 2.52
CA ILE A 5 -10.07 6.16 2.73
C ILE A 5 -10.17 5.33 4.01
N HIS A 6 -9.20 4.45 4.23
CA HIS A 6 -9.14 3.53 5.37
C HIS A 6 -10.43 2.68 5.48
N GLU A 7 -10.87 2.38 6.70
CA GLU A 7 -12.05 1.56 6.99
C GLU A 7 -13.33 2.09 6.31
N GLY A 8 -13.37 3.39 6.03
CA GLY A 8 -14.47 4.03 5.31
C GLY A 8 -14.77 3.37 3.95
N GLN A 9 -13.78 2.74 3.31
CA GLN A 9 -13.93 2.12 1.99
C GLN A 9 -14.92 0.94 1.96
N ILE A 10 -15.16 0.31 3.11
CA ILE A 10 -16.13 -0.79 3.26
C ILE A 10 -17.39 -0.37 4.03
N THR A 11 -17.37 0.76 4.74
CA THR A 11 -18.51 1.22 5.55
C THR A 11 -19.32 2.36 4.93
N TRP A 12 -18.84 3.04 3.88
CA TRP A 12 -19.49 4.23 3.31
C TRP A 12 -20.97 4.03 2.95
N ALA A 13 -21.34 2.83 2.49
CA ALA A 13 -22.71 2.51 2.12
C ALA A 13 -23.67 2.56 3.32
N ASN A 14 -23.18 2.19 4.51
CA ASN A 14 -23.95 2.21 5.76
C ASN A 14 -24.22 3.64 6.25
N GLU A 15 -23.42 4.61 5.80
CA GLU A 15 -23.60 6.04 6.09
C GLU A 15 -24.53 6.73 5.07
N GLY A 16 -25.16 5.97 4.17
CA GLY A 16 -26.06 6.50 3.14
C GLY A 16 -25.33 7.22 2.00
N LEU A 17 -24.02 7.00 1.87
CA LEU A 17 -23.22 7.54 0.78
C LEU A 17 -23.41 6.70 -0.49
N GLN A 18 -23.09 7.30 -1.64
CA GLN A 18 -23.09 6.63 -2.95
C GLN A 18 -21.69 6.67 -3.55
N LEU A 19 -21.21 5.53 -4.05
CA LEU A 19 -19.96 5.44 -4.78
C LEU A 19 -20.10 6.14 -6.13
N ILE A 20 -19.27 7.16 -6.36
CA ILE A 20 -19.21 7.88 -7.63
C ILE A 20 -18.13 7.30 -8.55
N LEU A 21 -16.98 6.94 -7.97
CA LEU A 21 -15.82 6.42 -8.67
C LEU A 21 -14.96 5.62 -7.69
N ASP A 22 -14.57 4.41 -8.10
CA ASP A 22 -13.47 3.67 -7.46
C ASP A 22 -12.15 4.05 -8.16
N LEU A 23 -11.21 4.63 -7.41
CA LEU A 23 -9.93 5.09 -7.97
C LEU A 23 -8.99 3.93 -8.32
N GLY A 24 -9.11 2.79 -7.65
CA GLY A 24 -8.34 1.58 -7.94
C GLY A 24 -8.78 0.96 -9.26
N GLU A 25 -10.09 0.78 -9.45
CA GLU A 25 -10.66 0.29 -10.71
C GLU A 25 -10.37 1.25 -11.86
N TRP A 26 -10.65 2.55 -11.67
CA TRP A 26 -10.38 3.57 -12.68
C TRP A 26 -8.92 3.62 -13.11
N TRP A 27 -7.98 3.53 -12.15
CA TRP A 27 -6.55 3.49 -12.46
C TRP A 27 -6.17 2.22 -13.23
N ASN A 28 -6.75 1.07 -12.86
CA ASN A 28 -6.50 -0.19 -13.55
C ASN A 28 -7.03 -0.16 -14.98
N GLU A 29 -8.23 0.37 -15.21
CA GLU A 29 -8.79 0.55 -16.56
C GLU A 29 -7.89 1.46 -17.42
N LEU A 30 -7.33 2.52 -16.83
CA LEU A 30 -6.48 3.47 -17.54
C LEU A 30 -5.08 2.93 -17.88
N THR A 31 -4.52 2.09 -17.01
CA THR A 31 -3.08 1.74 -17.07
C THR A 31 -2.79 0.24 -17.20
N GLY A 32 -3.76 -0.61 -16.89
CA GLY A 32 -3.58 -2.06 -16.73
C GLY A 32 -2.79 -2.45 -15.48
N LEU A 33 -2.46 -1.50 -14.60
CA LEU A 33 -1.61 -1.70 -13.42
C LEU A 33 -2.41 -1.51 -12.12
N PRO A 34 -1.98 -2.12 -10.99
CA PRO A 34 -2.57 -1.81 -9.69
C PRO A 34 -2.29 -0.35 -9.31
N LEU A 35 -3.16 0.27 -8.50
CA LEU A 35 -2.92 1.61 -7.96
C LEU A 35 -1.95 1.53 -6.75
N PRO A 36 -0.77 2.17 -6.78
CA PRO A 36 0.10 2.22 -5.61
C PRO A 36 -0.49 3.12 -4.54
N LEU A 37 -0.75 2.57 -3.35
CA LEU A 37 -1.33 3.31 -2.22
C LEU A 37 -0.31 3.71 -1.16
N GLY A 38 0.74 2.91 -0.99
CA GLY A 38 1.79 3.15 0.00
C GLY A 38 3.03 2.30 -0.26
N GLY A 39 4.13 2.68 0.38
CA GLY A 39 5.40 1.96 0.30
C GLY A 39 6.30 2.30 1.48
N ASN A 40 7.15 1.35 1.87
CA ASN A 40 8.19 1.58 2.87
C ASN A 40 9.43 2.14 2.17
N VAL A 41 10.00 3.21 2.73
CA VAL A 41 11.22 3.83 2.22
C VAL A 41 12.30 3.84 3.29
N VAL A 42 13.53 3.55 2.89
CA VAL A 42 14.70 3.58 3.78
C VAL A 42 15.70 4.63 3.28
N LYS A 43 16.25 5.41 4.21
CA LYS A 43 17.16 6.50 3.88
C LYS A 43 18.51 5.93 3.42
N ARG A 44 18.87 6.18 2.15
CA ARG A 44 20.13 5.69 1.53
C ARG A 44 21.39 6.00 2.34
N SER A 45 21.43 7.12 3.07
CA SER A 45 22.59 7.50 3.88
C SER A 45 22.87 6.59 5.08
N LEU A 46 22.00 5.62 5.38
CA LEU A 46 22.22 4.61 6.43
C LEU A 46 23.18 3.50 5.99
N GLY A 47 23.55 3.45 4.70
CA GLY A 47 24.41 2.42 4.12
C GLY A 47 23.63 1.20 3.65
N GLU A 48 24.16 0.54 2.63
CA GLU A 48 23.51 -0.58 1.93
C GLU A 48 23.17 -1.74 2.87
N GLU A 49 24.11 -2.15 3.72
CA GLU A 49 23.92 -3.24 4.69
C GLU A 49 22.71 -2.97 5.62
N THR A 50 22.59 -1.74 6.11
CA THR A 50 21.48 -1.36 7.00
C THR A 50 20.16 -1.31 6.23
N CYS A 51 20.17 -0.82 4.99
CA CYS A 51 18.98 -0.80 4.14
C CYS A 51 18.46 -2.22 3.86
N LEU A 52 19.36 -3.16 3.57
CA LEU A 52 19.01 -4.57 3.34
C LEU A 52 18.47 -5.23 4.60
N ARG A 53 19.11 -5.00 5.76
CA ARG A 53 18.63 -5.53 7.05
C ARG A 53 17.24 -5.04 7.40
N VAL A 54 16.96 -3.74 7.23
CA VAL A 54 15.63 -3.19 7.47
C VAL A 54 14.58 -3.81 6.54
N ALA A 55 14.91 -3.99 5.25
CA ALA A 55 14.00 -4.65 4.32
C ALA A 55 13.69 -6.10 4.73
N GLU A 56 14.71 -6.84 5.18
CA GLU A 56 14.54 -8.21 5.66
C GLU A 56 13.72 -8.28 6.97
N ASP A 57 13.98 -7.38 7.91
CA ASP A 57 13.21 -7.31 9.17
C ASP A 57 11.73 -7.00 8.91
N ILE A 58 11.43 -6.10 7.95
CA ILE A 58 10.06 -5.82 7.51
C ILE A 58 9.43 -7.06 6.88
N LYS A 59 10.15 -7.77 5.98
CA LYS A 59 9.68 -9.00 5.33
C LYS A 59 9.36 -10.08 6.35
N HIS A 60 10.25 -10.29 7.33
CA HIS A 60 10.01 -11.22 8.44
C HIS A 60 8.81 -10.83 9.30
N SER A 61 8.63 -9.54 9.58
CA SER A 61 7.49 -9.04 10.34
C SER A 61 6.16 -9.33 9.61
N ILE A 62 6.10 -9.06 8.30
CA ILE A 62 4.91 -9.37 7.47
C ILE A 62 4.66 -10.88 7.45
N HIS A 63 5.71 -11.68 7.24
CA HIS A 63 5.58 -13.15 7.22
C HIS A 63 5.08 -13.70 8.55
N HIS A 64 5.57 -13.17 9.67
CA HIS A 64 5.11 -13.53 11.00
C HIS A 64 3.62 -13.18 11.19
N SER A 65 3.19 -11.99 10.78
CA SER A 65 1.79 -11.58 10.86
C SER A 65 0.87 -12.43 9.99
N LEU A 66 1.30 -12.79 8.77
CA LEU A 66 0.54 -13.70 7.88
C LEU A 66 0.44 -15.11 8.46
N SER A 67 1.46 -15.57 9.18
CA SER A 67 1.47 -16.90 9.82
C SER A 67 0.70 -16.94 11.14
N ASN A 68 0.42 -15.77 11.74
CA ASN A 68 -0.25 -15.62 13.04
C ASN A 68 -1.36 -14.56 12.97
N PRO A 69 -2.41 -14.75 12.13
CA PRO A 69 -3.39 -13.72 11.85
C PRO A 69 -4.19 -13.27 13.07
N GLU A 70 -4.49 -14.18 14.01
CA GLU A 70 -5.24 -13.84 15.23
C GLU A 70 -4.45 -12.89 16.13
N SER A 71 -3.17 -13.18 16.39
CA SER A 71 -2.33 -12.31 17.24
C SER A 71 -2.02 -10.98 16.56
N ALA A 72 -1.83 -10.99 15.24
CA ALA A 72 -1.67 -9.78 14.45
C ALA A 72 -2.93 -8.90 14.51
N LEU A 73 -4.12 -9.50 14.42
CA LEU A 73 -5.39 -8.79 14.52
C LEU A 73 -5.60 -8.21 15.93
N GLU A 74 -5.35 -8.98 16.99
CA GLU A 74 -5.44 -8.51 18.38
C GLU A 74 -4.51 -7.31 18.64
N PHE A 75 -3.31 -7.32 18.07
CA PHE A 75 -2.40 -6.17 18.14
C PHE A 75 -2.93 -4.98 17.32
N ALA A 76 -3.40 -5.21 16.09
CA ALA A 76 -3.90 -4.16 15.21
C ALA A 76 -5.14 -3.45 15.77
N LYS A 77 -6.02 -4.16 16.48
CA LYS A 77 -7.22 -3.60 17.13
C LYS A 77 -6.93 -2.43 18.07
N GLN A 78 -5.74 -2.41 18.70
CA GLN A 78 -5.34 -1.30 19.58
C GLN A 78 -5.24 0.04 18.84
N TRP A 79 -5.11 -0.01 17.51
CA TRP A 79 -4.99 1.15 16.63
C TRP A 79 -6.23 1.36 15.75
N GLY A 80 -7.20 0.43 15.78
CA GLY A 80 -8.45 0.51 15.03
C GLY A 80 -9.41 1.56 15.61
N ARG A 81 -10.17 2.25 14.76
CA ARG A 81 -11.08 3.34 15.17
C ARG A 81 -12.44 2.86 15.73
N GLY A 82 -12.47 1.73 16.43
CA GLY A 82 -13.69 1.19 17.05
C GLY A 82 -14.66 0.49 16.09
N ILE A 83 -14.17 0.00 14.94
CA ILE A 83 -14.91 -0.92 14.06
C ILE A 83 -14.92 -2.34 14.64
N ASP A 84 -15.94 -3.13 14.30
CA ASP A 84 -16.09 -4.50 14.76
C ASP A 84 -14.98 -5.42 14.21
N ASP A 85 -14.87 -6.59 14.83
CA ASP A 85 -13.80 -7.56 14.55
C ASP A 85 -13.82 -8.09 13.12
N ASP A 86 -15.00 -8.26 12.52
CA ASP A 86 -15.14 -8.79 11.17
C ASP A 86 -14.74 -7.73 10.15
N THR A 87 -15.19 -6.49 10.32
CA THR A 87 -14.78 -5.33 9.50
C THR A 87 -13.27 -5.09 9.59
N ASN A 88 -12.67 -5.19 10.78
CA ASN A 88 -11.21 -5.08 10.96
C ASN A 88 -10.46 -6.19 10.21
N ARG A 89 -10.95 -7.44 10.31
CA ARG A 89 -10.33 -8.58 9.65
C ARG A 89 -10.38 -8.43 8.13
N GLU A 90 -11.54 -8.04 7.59
CA GLU A 90 -11.70 -7.77 6.17
C GLU A 90 -10.73 -6.67 5.72
N PHE A 91 -10.73 -5.52 6.41
CA PHE A 91 -9.86 -4.39 6.10
C PHE A 91 -8.37 -4.76 6.11
N VAL A 92 -7.90 -5.46 7.15
CA VAL A 92 -6.50 -5.88 7.24
C VAL A 92 -6.13 -6.83 6.10
N SER A 93 -7.01 -7.78 5.76
CA SER A 93 -6.75 -8.76 4.71
C SER A 93 -6.60 -8.13 3.31
N MET A 94 -7.24 -6.97 3.07
CA MET A 94 -7.11 -6.23 1.81
C MET A 94 -5.68 -5.72 1.58
N TYR A 95 -4.95 -5.38 2.64
CA TYR A 95 -3.63 -4.74 2.56
C TYR A 95 -2.46 -5.60 3.04
N VAL A 96 -2.73 -6.64 3.83
CA VAL A 96 -1.73 -7.59 4.31
C VAL A 96 -1.98 -8.93 3.63
N ASN A 97 -1.29 -9.13 2.52
CA ASN A 97 -1.38 -10.34 1.71
C ASN A 97 -0.02 -10.66 1.06
N GLN A 98 0.03 -11.66 0.18
CA GLN A 98 1.27 -12.06 -0.49
C GLN A 98 1.91 -10.93 -1.32
N ARG A 99 1.10 -9.98 -1.85
CA ARG A 99 1.62 -8.81 -2.56
C ARG A 99 2.28 -7.79 -1.63
N THR A 100 2.04 -7.86 -0.33
CA THR A 100 2.73 -7.05 0.68
C THR A 100 4.15 -7.55 0.91
N LEU A 101 4.40 -8.86 0.71
CA LEU A 101 5.75 -9.45 0.78
C LEU A 101 6.58 -9.08 -0.45
N ASP A 102 6.01 -9.23 -1.64
CA ASP A 102 6.58 -8.70 -2.88
C ASP A 102 5.44 -8.28 -3.80
N TYR A 103 5.37 -6.99 -4.10
CA TYR A 103 4.35 -6.43 -4.98
C TYR A 103 4.60 -6.77 -6.45
N GLY A 104 5.67 -7.49 -6.77
CA GLY A 104 5.94 -8.04 -8.09
C GLY A 104 6.41 -6.98 -9.09
N GLU A 105 6.66 -7.42 -10.32
CA GLU A 105 7.12 -6.53 -11.38
C GLU A 105 6.02 -5.55 -11.82
N ASP A 106 4.76 -5.99 -11.81
CA ASP A 106 3.60 -5.16 -12.06
C ASP A 106 3.44 -4.07 -11.00
N GLY A 107 3.69 -4.38 -9.72
CA GLY A 107 3.70 -3.39 -8.64
C GLY A 107 4.84 -2.38 -8.75
N ARG A 108 6.03 -2.82 -9.16
CA ARG A 108 7.17 -1.93 -9.43
C ARG A 108 6.87 -0.97 -10.59
N GLU A 109 6.33 -1.51 -11.68
CA GLU A 109 5.93 -0.67 -12.81
C GLU A 109 4.77 0.24 -12.46
N ALA A 110 3.83 -0.19 -11.62
CA ALA A 110 2.77 0.66 -11.11
C ALA A 110 3.31 1.91 -10.39
N VAL A 111 4.31 1.74 -9.52
CA VAL A 111 4.98 2.87 -8.84
C VAL A 111 5.64 3.82 -9.85
N ARG A 112 6.39 3.27 -10.81
CA ARG A 112 7.03 4.09 -11.85
C ARG A 112 6.00 4.84 -12.68
N ARG A 113 4.96 4.16 -13.15
CA ARG A 113 3.85 4.75 -13.90
C ARG A 113 3.18 5.87 -13.12
N PHE A 114 2.88 5.64 -11.85
CA PHE A 114 2.25 6.64 -10.97
C PHE A 114 3.09 7.91 -10.84
N LEU A 115 4.40 7.77 -10.63
CA LEU A 115 5.32 8.92 -10.54
C LEU A 115 5.47 9.66 -11.87
N ARG A 116 5.55 8.94 -12.99
CA ARG A 116 5.58 9.56 -14.33
C ARG A 116 4.31 10.35 -14.64
N GLU A 117 3.13 9.84 -14.26
CA GLU A 117 1.88 10.60 -14.37
C GLU A 117 1.91 11.86 -13.50
N GLY A 118 2.48 11.76 -12.28
CA GLY A 118 2.72 12.89 -11.41
C GLY A 118 3.63 13.96 -12.03
N GLN A 119 4.70 13.54 -12.73
CA GLN A 119 5.58 14.45 -13.48
C GLN A 119 4.84 15.11 -14.64
N ARG A 120 4.04 14.34 -15.38
CA ARG A 120 3.27 14.84 -16.52
C ARG A 120 2.28 15.94 -16.14
N ILE A 121 1.66 15.84 -14.96
CA ILE A 121 0.70 16.83 -14.47
C ILE A 121 1.35 17.92 -13.58
N GLY A 122 2.67 17.84 -13.36
CA GLY A 122 3.43 18.85 -12.63
C GLY A 122 3.34 18.78 -11.10
N VAL A 123 2.89 17.65 -10.52
CA VAL A 123 2.88 17.45 -9.05
C VAL A 123 4.14 16.75 -8.53
N ILE A 124 4.91 16.13 -9.42
CA ILE A 124 6.25 15.58 -9.13
C ILE A 124 7.28 16.35 -9.95
N ASP A 125 8.44 16.59 -9.37
CA ASP A 125 9.56 17.24 -10.06
C ASP A 125 9.96 16.45 -11.31
N THR A 126 10.00 17.13 -12.45
CA THR A 126 10.42 16.56 -13.74
C THR A 126 11.87 16.08 -13.74
N SER A 127 12.72 16.56 -12.83
CA SER A 127 14.11 16.08 -12.71
C SER A 127 14.25 14.84 -11.84
N PHE A 128 13.19 14.36 -11.19
CA PHE A 128 13.23 13.14 -10.41
C PHE A 128 13.44 11.92 -11.32
N ASP A 129 14.49 11.14 -11.05
CA ASP A 129 14.80 9.93 -11.80
C ASP A 129 13.92 8.76 -11.32
N VAL A 130 12.81 8.54 -12.04
CA VAL A 130 11.88 7.44 -11.77
C VAL A 130 12.50 6.07 -12.06
N ASP A 131 13.40 5.98 -13.03
CA ASP A 131 14.02 4.71 -13.41
C ASP A 131 15.15 4.32 -12.45
N GLY A 132 15.75 5.30 -11.77
CA GLY A 132 16.73 5.13 -10.69
C GLY A 132 16.16 4.66 -9.34
N ILE A 133 14.86 4.37 -9.26
CA ILE A 133 14.27 3.79 -8.04
C ILE A 133 14.79 2.36 -7.86
N GLU A 134 15.44 2.15 -6.71
CA GLU A 134 15.88 0.83 -6.27
C GLU A 134 14.85 0.20 -5.35
N PHE A 135 14.36 -0.97 -5.74
CA PHE A 135 13.47 -1.79 -4.92
C PHE A 135 14.32 -2.80 -4.14
N VAL A 136 14.37 -2.62 -2.82
CA VAL A 136 15.18 -3.40 -1.88
C VAL A 136 14.31 -4.48 -1.22
N GLY A 137 14.89 -5.65 -0.90
CA GLY A 137 14.18 -6.72 -0.16
C GLY A 137 13.48 -7.77 -1.03
N ARG A 138 14.09 -8.14 -2.17
CA ARG A 138 13.64 -9.26 -3.00
C ARG A 138 13.48 -10.55 -2.20
#